data_AF-A0A9E3RQP4-F1
#
_entry.id   AF-A0A9E3RQP4-F1
#
_cell.length_a   1.000
_cell.length_b   1.000
_cell.length_c   1.000
_cell.angle_alpha   90.00
_cell.angle_beta   90.00
_cell.angle_gamma   90.00
#
_symmetry.space_group_name_H-M   'P 1'
#
loop_
_entity.id
_entity.type
_entity.pdbx_description
1 polymer ?
#
loop_
_entity_poly.entity_id
_entity_poly.type
_entity_poly.pdbx_seq_one_letter_code
_entity_poly.pdbx_strand_id
1 'polypeptide(L)'
;MNNDFINEELSAYLDGESDDPASVGQVLRGDPEAAQRYAQFAALSEHLRSLPAPEVSPAFATRVLAHAREEAEASGIPWFSPRRVAWALAGLGFIVVMAVAVTLFARMGQSKDSLDGNPHLARVSTEHGPLPIEGAEPVPPDDPGSLYPDSPQIDYEDTLASVEVLEQEEDSYTANADLDSMLNSLSDSELQAFKALLAEYAEGSRSI
;
A
#
# COMPACT_ATOMS: atom_id res chain seq x y z
N MET A 1 -8.67 -18.46 -15.41
CA MET A 1 -7.76 -18.30 -14.26
C MET A 1 -8.60 -18.08 -13.03
N ASN A 2 -8.17 -18.56 -11.86
CA ASN A 2 -8.89 -18.29 -10.63
C ASN A 2 -8.73 -16.79 -10.29
N ASN A 3 -9.80 -16.11 -9.87
CA ASN A 3 -9.77 -14.67 -9.60
C ASN A 3 -8.77 -14.34 -8.47
N ASP A 4 -8.63 -15.25 -7.51
CA ASP A 4 -7.70 -15.10 -6.38
C ASP A 4 -6.25 -15.00 -6.83
N PHE A 5 -5.86 -15.84 -7.79
CA PHE A 5 -4.51 -15.83 -8.35
C PHE A 5 -4.20 -14.52 -9.09
N ILE A 6 -5.17 -13.98 -9.82
CA ILE A 6 -5.00 -12.69 -10.51
C ILE A 6 -4.86 -11.57 -9.47
N ASN A 7 -5.65 -11.60 -8.39
CA ASN A 7 -5.58 -10.58 -7.35
C ASN A 7 -4.24 -10.61 -6.60
N GLU A 8 -3.75 -11.82 -6.27
CA GLU A 8 -2.44 -12.01 -5.64
C GLU A 8 -1.32 -11.47 -6.53
N GLU A 9 -1.31 -11.83 -7.82
CA GLU A 9 -0.29 -11.39 -8.77
C GLU A 9 -0.34 -9.86 -9.02
N LEU A 10 -1.55 -9.27 -9.07
CA LEU A 10 -1.72 -7.81 -9.17
C LEU A 10 -1.21 -7.07 -7.94
N SER A 11 -1.43 -7.61 -6.74
CA SER A 11 -0.90 -7.04 -5.49
C SER A 11 0.62 -7.13 -5.45
N ALA A 12 1.19 -8.30 -5.77
CA ALA A 12 2.63 -8.48 -5.87
C ALA A 12 3.25 -7.53 -6.90
N TYR A 13 2.58 -7.33 -8.05
CA TYR A 13 3.04 -6.38 -9.07
C TYR A 13 3.02 -4.93 -8.56
N LEU A 14 2.00 -4.54 -7.78
CA LEU A 14 1.89 -3.20 -7.18
C LEU A 14 2.99 -2.92 -6.15
N ASP A 15 3.35 -3.92 -5.34
CA ASP A 15 4.41 -3.83 -4.33
C ASP A 15 5.81 -4.02 -4.91
N GLY A 16 5.91 -4.41 -6.19
CA GLY A 16 7.18 -4.66 -6.89
C GLY A 16 7.78 -6.03 -6.58
N GLU A 17 6.99 -6.95 -6.04
CA GLU A 17 7.36 -8.31 -5.64
C GLU A 17 6.95 -9.38 -6.67
N SER A 18 6.30 -9.01 -7.77
CA SER A 18 5.91 -9.97 -8.83
C SER A 18 7.13 -10.60 -9.50
N ASP A 19 7.09 -11.92 -9.65
CA ASP A 19 8.12 -12.72 -10.33
C ASP A 19 8.12 -12.53 -11.86
N ASP A 20 6.97 -12.18 -12.46
CA ASP A 20 6.82 -11.92 -13.89
C ASP A 20 6.00 -10.65 -14.18
N PRO A 21 6.60 -9.45 -13.99
CA PRO A 21 5.92 -8.18 -14.23
C PRO A 21 5.49 -7.98 -15.69
N ALA A 22 6.14 -8.65 -16.65
CA ALA A 22 5.83 -8.53 -18.06
C ALA A 22 4.53 -9.25 -18.43
N SER A 23 4.26 -10.40 -17.81
CA SER A 23 2.99 -11.12 -17.94
C SER A 23 1.82 -10.33 -17.35
N VAL A 24 1.99 -9.76 -16.16
CA VAL A 24 0.96 -8.90 -15.53
C VAL A 24 0.63 -7.70 -16.41
N GLY A 25 1.64 -7.04 -16.98
CA GLY A 25 1.44 -5.95 -17.93
C GLY A 25 0.76 -6.36 -19.25
N GLN A 26 0.76 -7.64 -19.62
CA GLN A 26 -0.05 -8.15 -20.73
C GLN A 26 -1.50 -8.36 -20.30
N VAL A 27 -1.73 -8.92 -19.11
CA VAL A 27 -3.08 -9.10 -18.54
C VAL A 27 -3.78 -7.75 -18.42
N LEU A 28 -3.12 -6.74 -17.84
CA LEU A 28 -3.67 -5.39 -17.70
C LEU A 28 -4.02 -4.71 -19.04
N ARG A 29 -3.36 -5.08 -20.14
CA ARG A 29 -3.68 -4.56 -21.47
C ARG A 29 -4.81 -5.34 -22.16
N GLY A 30 -4.94 -6.63 -21.85
CA GLY A 30 -5.92 -7.53 -22.47
C GLY A 30 -7.25 -7.61 -21.73
N ASP A 31 -7.26 -7.29 -20.44
CA ASP A 31 -8.41 -7.42 -19.55
C ASP A 31 -8.72 -6.08 -18.84
N PRO A 32 -9.79 -5.37 -19.26
CA PRO A 32 -10.17 -4.09 -18.67
C PRO A 32 -10.65 -4.22 -17.21
N GLU A 33 -11.18 -5.37 -16.80
CA GLU A 33 -11.63 -5.61 -15.43
C GLU A 33 -10.43 -5.74 -14.48
N ALA A 34 -9.39 -6.46 -14.91
CA ALA A 34 -8.12 -6.54 -14.20
C ALA A 34 -7.45 -5.16 -14.09
N ALA A 35 -7.49 -4.35 -15.15
CA ALA A 35 -6.97 -2.98 -15.13
C ALA A 35 -7.72 -2.07 -14.14
N GLN A 36 -9.05 -2.20 -14.07
CA GLN A 36 -9.86 -1.47 -13.09
C GLN A 36 -9.52 -1.89 -11.65
N ARG A 37 -9.39 -3.20 -11.39
CA ARG A 37 -8.98 -3.71 -10.07
C ARG A 37 -7.59 -3.21 -9.66
N TYR A 38 -6.63 -3.23 -10.57
CA TYR A 38 -5.30 -2.69 -10.32
C TYR A 38 -5.33 -1.19 -9.97
N ALA A 39 -6.14 -0.40 -10.67
CA ALA A 39 -6.31 1.02 -10.36
C ALA A 39 -6.90 1.25 -8.95
N GLN A 40 -7.85 0.40 -8.51
CA GLN A 40 -8.39 0.45 -7.16
C GLN A 40 -7.33 0.12 -6.09
N PHE A 41 -6.54 -0.93 -6.29
CA PHE A 41 -5.45 -1.28 -5.37
C PHE A 41 -4.38 -0.19 -5.31
N ALA A 42 -4.02 0.40 -6.46
CA ALA A 42 -3.07 1.51 -6.51
C ALA A 42 -3.57 2.73 -5.72
N ALA A 43 -4.84 3.11 -5.89
CA ALA A 43 -5.45 4.22 -5.16
C ALA A 43 -5.51 3.95 -3.65
N LEU A 44 -5.86 2.72 -3.24
CA LEU A 44 -5.86 2.33 -1.83
C LEU A 44 -4.45 2.38 -1.22
N SER A 45 -3.45 1.85 -1.94
CA SER A 45 -2.05 1.87 -1.50
C SER A 45 -1.53 3.30 -1.36
N GLU A 46 -1.86 4.19 -2.29
CA GLU A 46 -1.53 5.62 -2.19
C GLU A 46 -2.20 6.26 -0.97
N HIS A 47 -3.48 5.96 -0.72
CA HIS A 47 -4.19 6.47 0.46
C HIS A 47 -3.53 6.01 1.77
N LEU A 48 -3.18 4.72 1.89
CA LEU A 48 -2.48 4.18 3.05
C LEU A 48 -1.10 4.81 3.25
N ARG A 49 -0.36 5.05 2.17
CA ARG A 49 0.95 5.74 2.21
C ARG A 49 0.85 7.22 2.58
N SER A 50 -0.31 7.83 2.31
CA SER A 50 -0.58 9.23 2.66
C SER A 50 -0.96 9.45 4.13
N LEU A 51 -1.29 8.38 4.86
CA LEU A 51 -1.61 8.47 6.28
C LEU A 51 -0.42 9.01 7.07
N PRO A 52 -0.66 9.85 8.10
CA PRO A 52 0.42 10.33 8.95
C PRO A 52 1.11 9.14 9.61
N ALA A 53 2.45 9.17 9.60
CA ALA A 53 3.23 8.15 10.29
C ALA A 53 2.81 8.12 11.78
N PRO A 54 2.55 6.93 12.36
CA PRO A 54 2.15 6.84 13.75
C PRO A 54 3.25 7.41 14.66
N GLU A 55 2.87 8.22 15.65
CA GLU A 55 3.82 8.71 16.64
C GLU A 55 4.28 7.56 17.53
N VAL A 56 5.51 7.10 17.32
CA VAL A 56 6.09 6.03 18.11
C VAL A 56 6.68 6.63 19.38
N SER A 57 6.02 6.43 20.53
CA SER A 57 6.58 6.88 21.81
C SER A 57 7.87 6.11 22.14
N PRO A 58 8.91 6.76 22.72
CA PRO A 58 10.13 6.07 23.12
C PRO A 58 9.87 4.91 24.10
N ALA A 59 8.84 5.03 24.94
CA ALA A 59 8.44 3.98 25.87
C ALA A 59 7.95 2.72 25.13
N PHE A 60 7.17 2.87 24.05
CA PHE A 60 6.72 1.76 23.23
C PHE A 60 7.89 1.05 22.55
N ALA A 61 8.80 1.79 21.91
CA ALA A 61 9.98 1.22 21.27
C ALA A 61 10.85 0.43 22.26
N THR A 62 11.01 0.95 23.48
CA THR A 62 11.76 0.26 24.55
C THR A 62 11.06 -1.02 24.99
N ARG A 63 9.72 -1.02 25.08
CA ARG A 63 8.92 -2.21 25.43
C ARG A 63 9.01 -3.28 24.35
N VAL A 64 8.89 -2.90 23.07
CA VAL A 64 9.01 -3.84 21.94
C VAL A 64 10.41 -4.47 21.91
N LEU A 65 11.47 -3.68 22.12
CA LEU A 65 12.84 -4.21 22.17
C LEU A 65 13.09 -5.11 23.37
N ALA A 66 12.51 -4.81 24.53
CA ALA A 66 12.57 -5.67 25.70
C ALA A 66 11.88 -7.01 25.43
N HIS A 67 10.68 -6.98 24.83
CA HIS A 67 9.93 -8.18 24.51
C HIS A 67 10.63 -9.05 23.47
N ALA A 68 11.15 -8.45 22.39
CA ALA A 68 11.92 -9.16 21.37
C ALA A 68 13.17 -9.85 21.95
N ARG A 69 13.78 -9.26 22.99
CA ARG A 69 14.90 -9.87 23.71
C ARG A 69 14.45 -11.04 24.58
N GLU A 70 13.34 -10.89 25.31
CA GLU A 70 12.77 -11.96 26.13
C GLU A 70 12.37 -13.16 25.27
N GLU A 71 11.73 -12.96 24.12
CA GLU A 71 11.40 -14.02 23.17
C GLU A 71 12.66 -14.70 22.61
N ALA A 72 13.70 -13.91 22.29
CA ALA A 72 14.97 -14.46 21.84
C ALA A 72 15.61 -15.35 22.91
N GLU A 73 15.56 -14.96 24.19
CA GLU A 73 16.07 -15.73 25.32
C GLU A 73 15.20 -16.96 25.63
N ALA A 74 13.87 -16.83 25.56
CA ALA A 74 12.90 -17.90 25.83
C ALA A 74 12.87 -18.98 24.75
N SER A 75 13.17 -18.63 23.50
CA SER A 75 13.16 -19.58 22.39
C SER A 75 14.14 -20.75 22.59
N GLY A 76 15.13 -20.63 23.49
CA GLY A 76 16.08 -21.71 23.81
C GLY A 76 16.91 -22.20 22.62
N ILE A 77 16.77 -21.57 21.46
CA ILE A 77 17.50 -21.93 20.25
C ILE A 77 18.90 -21.34 20.41
N PRO A 78 19.96 -22.16 20.40
CA PRO A 78 21.31 -21.66 20.54
C PRO A 78 21.63 -20.74 19.35
N TRP A 79 21.59 -19.42 19.58
CA TRP A 79 21.83 -18.41 18.54
C TRP A 79 23.22 -18.56 17.90
N PHE A 80 24.15 -19.22 18.60
CA PHE A 80 25.50 -19.54 18.17
C PHE A 80 25.64 -20.75 17.22
N SER A 81 24.57 -21.23 16.59
CA SER A 81 24.79 -22.14 15.47
C SER A 81 25.57 -21.38 14.39
N PRO A 82 26.74 -21.86 13.94
CA PRO A 82 27.60 -21.11 13.01
C PRO A 82 26.91 -20.81 11.68
N ARG A 83 25.86 -21.57 11.36
CA ARG A 83 24.97 -21.29 10.23
C ARG A 83 24.13 -20.03 10.47
N ARG A 84 23.46 -19.86 11.61
CA ARG A 84 22.59 -18.68 11.85
C ARG A 84 23.37 -17.37 12.01
N VAL A 85 24.59 -17.40 12.55
CA VAL A 85 25.46 -16.21 12.61
C VAL A 85 25.81 -15.71 11.20
N ALA A 86 26.04 -16.63 10.25
CA ALA A 86 26.28 -16.26 8.85
C ALA A 86 25.04 -15.61 8.20
N TRP A 87 23.83 -16.11 8.51
CA TRP A 87 22.58 -15.52 8.01
C TRP A 87 22.26 -14.17 8.65
N ALA A 88 22.50 -14.00 9.95
CA ALA A 88 22.29 -12.72 10.64
C ALA A 88 23.24 -11.62 10.13
N LEU A 89 24.52 -11.96 9.88
CA LEU A 89 25.47 -11.04 9.27
C LEU A 89 25.11 -10.71 7.81
N ALA A 90 24.59 -11.67 7.05
CA ALA A 90 24.09 -11.44 5.70
C ALA A 90 22.86 -10.51 5.71
N GLY A 91 21.94 -10.70 6.65
CA GLY A 91 20.75 -9.84 6.82
C GLY A 91 21.10 -8.41 7.21
N LEU A 92 22.05 -8.22 8.14
CA LEU A 92 22.50 -6.88 8.54
C LEU A 92 23.18 -6.15 7.38
N GLY A 93 23.97 -6.87 6.57
CA GLY A 93 24.54 -6.36 5.33
C GLY A 93 23.46 -5.93 4.34
N PHE A 94 22.41 -6.74 4.19
CA PHE A 94 21.29 -6.43 3.29
C PHE A 94 20.53 -5.16 3.72
N ILE A 95 20.26 -4.96 5.01
CA ILE A 95 19.59 -3.75 5.52
C ILE A 95 20.45 -2.50 5.24
N VAL A 96 21.76 -2.57 5.48
CA VAL A 96 22.66 -1.44 5.19
C VAL A 96 22.72 -1.15 3.69
N VAL A 97 22.79 -2.18 2.85
CA VAL A 97 22.77 -2.01 1.39
C VAL A 97 21.43 -1.42 0.91
N MET A 98 20.30 -1.86 1.46
CA MET A 98 18.98 -1.29 1.17
C MET A 98 18.89 0.17 1.61
N ALA A 99 19.34 0.52 2.80
CA ALA A 99 19.35 1.91 3.28
C ALA A 99 20.21 2.82 2.39
N VAL A 100 21.36 2.33 1.93
CA VAL A 100 22.24 3.03 0.97
C VAL A 100 21.59 3.13 -0.41
N ALA A 101 20.94 2.07 -0.89
CA ALA A 101 20.23 2.07 -2.17
C ALA A 101 19.06 3.05 -2.16
N VAL A 102 18.25 3.07 -1.10
CA VAL A 102 17.13 4.02 -0.93
C VAL A 102 17.65 5.47 -0.88
N THR A 103 18.73 5.74 -0.15
CA THR A 103 19.31 7.10 -0.11
C THR A 103 19.90 7.52 -1.46
N LEU A 104 20.54 6.61 -2.20
CA LEU A 104 21.04 6.89 -3.55
C LEU A 104 19.89 7.10 -4.55
N PHE A 105 18.83 6.31 -4.46
CA PHE A 105 17.66 6.42 -5.32
C PHE A 105 16.88 7.72 -5.08
N ALA A 106 16.66 8.09 -3.81
CA ALA A 106 16.08 9.38 -3.44
C ALA A 106 16.91 10.56 -3.98
N ARG A 107 18.25 10.42 -3.99
CA ARG A 107 19.17 11.45 -4.51
C ARG A 107 19.18 11.52 -6.05
N MET A 108 18.99 10.40 -6.75
CA MET A 108 18.87 10.38 -8.21
C MET A 108 17.49 10.84 -8.70
N GLY A 109 16.42 10.57 -7.93
CA GLY A 109 15.05 11.00 -8.23
C GLY A 109 14.84 12.52 -8.26
N GLN A 110 15.69 13.29 -7.57
CA GLN A 110 15.66 14.77 -7.59
C GLN A 110 16.28 15.40 -8.85
N SER A 111 16.69 14.62 -9.84
CA SER A 111 17.31 15.14 -11.09
C SER A 111 16.29 15.64 -12.14
N LYS A 112 14.99 15.60 -11.85
CA LYS A 112 13.94 16.12 -12.74
C LYS A 112 13.26 17.31 -12.08
N ASP A 113 13.91 18.46 -12.13
CA ASP A 113 13.28 19.79 -12.24
C ASP A 113 14.35 20.86 -12.40
N SER A 114 15.11 20.73 -13.48
CA SER A 114 15.68 21.89 -14.16
C SER A 114 15.40 21.73 -15.64
N LEU A 115 14.11 21.74 -15.97
CA LEU A 115 13.62 22.17 -17.28
C LEU A 115 13.55 23.70 -17.32
N ASP A 116 14.58 24.36 -16.78
CA ASP A 116 14.81 25.77 -16.98
C ASP A 116 15.32 25.96 -18.41
N GLY A 117 14.46 26.55 -19.23
CA GLY A 117 14.89 27.39 -20.34
C GLY A 117 15.39 26.66 -21.58
N ASN A 118 14.45 26.18 -22.40
CA ASN A 118 14.65 26.29 -23.84
C ASN A 118 13.93 27.56 -24.35
N PRO A 119 14.57 28.75 -24.35
CA PRO A 119 13.96 29.98 -24.87
C PRO A 119 13.76 29.96 -26.41
N HIS A 120 14.14 28.89 -27.11
CA HIS A 120 14.10 28.86 -28.58
C HIS A 120 12.79 28.38 -29.20
N LEU A 121 11.80 27.89 -28.44
CA LEU A 121 10.49 27.50 -28.99
C LEU A 121 9.39 28.55 -28.85
N ALA A 122 9.69 29.73 -28.29
CA ALA A 122 8.75 30.85 -28.22
C ALA A 122 8.62 31.65 -29.54
N ARG A 123 9.11 31.15 -30.70
CA ARG A 123 9.15 31.94 -31.95
C ARG A 123 8.60 31.28 -33.21
N VAL A 124 7.83 30.18 -33.11
CA VAL A 124 7.22 29.56 -34.30
C VAL A 124 5.76 29.23 -34.01
N SER A 125 4.89 30.24 -34.03
CA SER A 125 3.46 30.11 -34.39
C SER A 125 2.76 31.46 -34.26
N THR A 126 2.91 32.32 -35.26
CA THR A 126 2.02 33.49 -35.41
C THR A 126 2.01 33.96 -36.86
N GLU A 127 1.74 33.07 -37.81
CA GLU A 127 1.46 33.51 -39.19
C GLU A 127 0.70 32.46 -40.00
N HIS A 128 -0.40 31.93 -39.46
CA HIS A 128 -1.47 31.35 -40.28
C HIS A 128 -2.75 32.09 -39.94
N GLY A 129 -3.07 33.06 -40.79
CA GLY A 129 -4.31 33.83 -40.70
C GLY A 129 -5.51 32.89 -40.86
N PRO A 130 -6.59 33.11 -40.09
CA PRO A 130 -7.82 32.35 -40.25
C PRO A 130 -8.39 32.60 -41.66
N LEU A 131 -8.58 31.53 -42.41
CA LEU A 131 -9.41 31.57 -43.61
C LEU A 131 -10.83 31.96 -43.19
N PRO A 132 -11.50 32.88 -43.90
CA PRO A 132 -12.86 33.28 -43.59
C PRO A 132 -13.80 32.10 -43.86
N ILE A 133 -14.28 31.47 -42.77
CA ILE A 133 -15.40 30.53 -42.83
C ILE A 133 -16.66 31.38 -42.94
N GLU A 134 -17.06 31.64 -44.17
CA GLU A 134 -18.31 32.32 -44.51
C GLU A 134 -19.47 31.37 -44.17
N GLY A 135 -20.10 31.56 -43.00
CA GLY A 135 -21.31 30.84 -42.59
C GLY A 135 -21.36 30.32 -41.14
N ALA A 136 -20.35 30.56 -40.31
CA ALA A 136 -20.42 30.19 -38.89
C ALA A 136 -21.24 31.25 -38.13
N GLU A 137 -22.39 30.84 -37.60
CA GLU A 137 -23.17 31.64 -36.65
C GLU A 137 -22.30 32.02 -35.44
N PRO A 138 -22.45 33.24 -34.89
CA PRO A 138 -21.68 33.69 -33.74
C PRO A 138 -21.98 32.80 -32.53
N VAL A 139 -21.04 31.92 -32.19
CA VAL A 139 -21.04 31.19 -30.93
C VAL A 139 -20.87 32.23 -29.81
N PRO A 140 -21.80 32.31 -28.84
CA PRO A 140 -21.69 33.22 -27.72
C PRO A 140 -20.40 32.95 -26.94
N PRO A 141 -19.76 33.99 -26.36
CA PRO A 141 -18.48 33.85 -25.69
C PRO A 141 -18.56 32.79 -24.60
N ASP A 142 -17.76 31.74 -24.79
CA ASP A 142 -17.59 30.64 -23.86
C ASP A 142 -17.29 31.15 -22.45
N ASP A 143 -18.13 30.72 -21.51
CA ASP A 143 -17.87 30.79 -20.09
C ASP A 143 -16.62 29.95 -19.77
N PRO A 144 -15.50 30.55 -19.30
CA PRO A 144 -14.26 29.82 -19.03
C PRO A 144 -14.36 28.82 -17.85
N GLY A 145 -15.56 28.58 -17.31
CA GLY A 145 -15.82 27.62 -16.24
C GLY A 145 -16.11 26.17 -16.65
N SER A 146 -16.32 25.84 -17.93
CA SER A 146 -16.95 24.56 -18.31
C SER A 146 -16.02 23.50 -18.96
N LEU A 147 -14.69 23.60 -18.82
CA LEU A 147 -13.76 22.63 -19.43
C LEU A 147 -13.50 21.35 -18.62
N TYR A 148 -14.27 21.10 -17.57
CA TYR A 148 -14.36 19.75 -16.99
C TYR A 148 -15.56 19.06 -17.64
N PRO A 149 -15.36 18.14 -18.61
CA PRO A 149 -16.43 17.21 -18.95
C PRO A 149 -16.82 16.53 -17.64
N ASP A 150 -18.12 16.52 -17.33
CA ASP A 150 -18.75 15.87 -16.19
C ASP A 150 -17.85 14.73 -15.70
N SER A 151 -17.06 15.02 -14.66
CA SER A 151 -16.51 13.95 -13.85
C SER A 151 -17.76 13.24 -13.36
N PRO A 152 -17.95 11.94 -13.67
CA PRO A 152 -19.13 11.25 -13.18
C PRO A 152 -19.18 11.52 -11.70
N GLN A 153 -20.21 12.25 -11.26
CA GLN A 153 -20.47 12.43 -9.85
C GLN A 153 -20.74 11.01 -9.38
N ILE A 154 -19.70 10.38 -8.84
CA ILE A 154 -19.82 9.13 -8.13
C ILE A 154 -20.69 9.51 -6.94
N ASP A 155 -21.97 9.19 -7.06
CA ASP A 155 -22.94 9.41 -6.01
C ASP A 155 -22.59 8.43 -4.89
N TYR A 156 -21.76 8.91 -3.96
CA TYR A 156 -21.27 8.11 -2.83
C TYR A 156 -22.42 7.62 -1.93
N GLU A 157 -23.63 8.17 -2.07
CA GLU A 157 -24.80 7.71 -1.33
C GLU A 157 -25.45 6.45 -1.95
N ASP A 158 -25.26 6.16 -3.24
CA ASP A 158 -25.76 4.92 -3.87
C ASP A 158 -24.79 3.73 -3.69
N THR A 159 -23.51 4.01 -3.42
CA THR A 159 -22.56 2.95 -3.03
C THR A 159 -22.82 2.37 -1.65
N LEU A 160 -23.53 3.07 -0.75
CA LEU A 160 -23.89 2.52 0.57
C LEU A 160 -25.05 1.53 0.51
N ALA A 161 -25.92 1.61 -0.49
CA ALA A 161 -26.98 0.63 -0.73
C ALA A 161 -26.47 -0.65 -1.42
N SER A 162 -25.30 -0.59 -2.06
CA SER A 162 -24.64 -1.75 -2.68
C SER A 162 -23.71 -2.51 -1.72
N VAL A 163 -23.56 -2.04 -0.47
CA VAL A 163 -22.86 -2.75 0.62
C VAL A 163 -23.76 -3.80 1.30
N GLU A 164 -24.96 -4.04 0.77
CA GLU A 164 -25.79 -5.21 1.13
C GLU A 164 -25.34 -6.50 0.42
N VAL A 165 -24.19 -6.47 -0.28
CA VAL A 165 -23.42 -7.66 -0.74
C VAL A 165 -22.20 -7.88 0.16
N LEU A 166 -22.39 -7.73 1.47
CA LEU A 166 -21.52 -8.29 2.51
C LEU A 166 -22.09 -9.61 3.02
N GLU A 167 -22.48 -10.51 2.12
CA GLU A 167 -22.54 -11.95 2.42
C GLU A 167 -21.16 -12.61 2.28
N GLN A 168 -20.07 -11.82 2.38
CA GLN A 168 -18.71 -12.33 2.61
C GLN A 168 -18.33 -12.16 4.08
N GLU A 169 -19.25 -12.51 4.97
CA GLU A 169 -19.06 -12.68 6.41
C GLU A 169 -18.82 -14.16 6.78
N GLU A 170 -18.51 -15.04 5.80
CA GLU A 170 -18.15 -16.44 6.06
C GLU A 170 -16.64 -16.67 6.23
N ASP A 171 -15.77 -15.80 5.71
CA ASP A 171 -14.32 -15.97 5.85
C ASP A 171 -13.78 -15.51 7.22
N SER A 172 -14.55 -14.73 8.00
CA SER A 172 -14.19 -14.41 9.40
C SER A 172 -14.36 -15.58 10.37
N TYR A 173 -15.01 -16.67 9.96
CA TYR A 173 -15.12 -17.88 10.79
C TYR A 173 -13.87 -18.77 10.71
N THR A 174 -13.05 -18.67 9.66
CA THR A 174 -11.80 -19.44 9.57
C THR A 174 -10.71 -18.87 10.49
N ALA A 175 -10.64 -17.54 10.64
CA ALA A 175 -9.75 -16.89 11.60
C ALA A 175 -10.05 -17.31 13.06
N ASN A 176 -11.32 -17.55 13.40
CA ASN A 176 -11.70 -18.04 14.72
C ASN A 176 -11.33 -19.51 14.93
N ALA A 177 -11.36 -20.34 13.88
CA ALA A 177 -10.96 -21.75 13.97
C ALA A 177 -9.45 -21.89 14.26
N ASP A 178 -8.62 -21.03 13.67
CA ASP A 178 -7.18 -21.00 13.94
C ASP A 178 -6.87 -20.48 15.35
N LEU A 179 -7.67 -19.54 15.85
CA LEU A 179 -7.49 -18.98 17.20
C LEU A 179 -7.88 -19.99 18.29
N ASP A 180 -8.95 -20.76 18.09
CA ASP A 180 -9.32 -21.87 18.98
C ASP A 180 -8.27 -23.00 18.94
N SER A 181 -7.71 -23.28 17.76
CA SER A 181 -6.60 -24.25 17.63
C SER A 181 -5.35 -23.78 18.39
N MET A 182 -4.98 -22.50 18.27
CA MET A 182 -3.89 -21.91 19.04
C MET A 182 -4.16 -21.95 20.54
N LEU A 183 -5.35 -21.56 21.00
CA LEU A 183 -5.72 -21.59 22.42
C LEU A 183 -5.68 -23.01 23.01
N ASN A 184 -6.09 -24.01 22.24
CA ASN A 184 -6.05 -25.41 22.66
C ASN A 184 -4.64 -26.03 22.60
N SER A 185 -3.71 -25.40 21.88
CA SER A 185 -2.30 -25.82 21.82
C SER A 185 -1.46 -25.29 22.99
N LEU A 186 -1.95 -24.27 23.71
CA LEU A 186 -1.29 -23.71 24.88
C LEU A 186 -1.38 -24.67 26.07
N SER A 187 -0.29 -24.77 26.81
CA SER A 187 -0.29 -25.46 28.10
C SER A 187 -1.08 -24.67 29.15
N ASP A 188 -1.54 -25.34 30.22
CA ASP A 188 -2.36 -24.70 31.27
C ASP A 188 -1.69 -23.45 31.89
N SER A 189 -0.36 -23.46 32.02
CA SER A 189 0.40 -22.31 32.52
C SER A 189 0.45 -21.15 31.54
N GLU A 190 0.55 -21.42 30.23
CA GLU A 190 0.57 -20.39 29.19
C GLU A 190 -0.83 -19.77 29.03
N LEU A 191 -1.88 -20.58 29.11
CA LEU A 191 -3.25 -20.12 29.10
C LEU A 191 -3.55 -19.19 30.30
N GLN A 192 -3.00 -19.49 31.49
CA GLN A 192 -3.11 -18.60 32.65
C GLN A 192 -2.35 -17.28 32.45
N ALA A 193 -1.14 -17.32 31.90
CA ALA A 193 -0.36 -16.10 31.61
C ALA A 193 -1.06 -15.21 30.59
N PHE A 194 -1.63 -15.80 29.53
CA PHE A 194 -2.40 -15.09 28.52
C PHE A 194 -3.66 -14.42 29.12
N LYS A 195 -4.39 -15.14 30.00
CA LYS A 195 -5.53 -14.57 30.73
C LYS A 195 -5.14 -13.41 31.64
N ALA A 196 -3.99 -13.48 32.31
CA ALA A 196 -3.50 -12.40 33.16
C ALA A 196 -3.15 -11.14 32.34
N LEU A 197 -2.51 -11.30 31.19
CA LEU A 197 -2.19 -10.21 30.26
C LEU A 197 -3.46 -9.53 29.72
N LEU A 198 -4.48 -10.31 29.32
CA LEU A 198 -5.75 -9.75 28.87
C LEU A 198 -6.47 -8.98 29.98
N ALA A 199 -6.42 -9.47 31.22
CA ALA A 199 -7.00 -8.77 32.37
C ALA A 199 -6.29 -7.43 32.64
N GLU A 200 -4.95 -7.43 32.63
CA GLU A 200 -4.16 -6.21 32.81
C GLU A 200 -4.42 -5.18 31.70
N TYR A 201 -4.55 -5.62 30.45
CA TYR A 201 -4.91 -4.76 29.32
C TYR A 201 -6.32 -4.16 29.45
N ALA A 202 -7.29 -4.96 29.88
CA ALA A 202 -8.66 -4.51 30.11
C ALA A 202 -8.77 -3.50 31.26
N GLU A 203 -7.92 -3.60 32.28
CA GLU A 203 -7.83 -2.62 33.36
C GLU A 203 -7.09 -1.34 32.92
N GLY A 204 -6.00 -1.46 32.17
CA GLY A 204 -5.22 -0.32 31.66
C GLY A 204 -6.01 0.56 30.70
N SER A 205 -6.84 -0.05 29.85
CA SER A 205 -7.69 0.63 28.87
C SER A 205 -8.87 1.42 29.48
N ARG A 206 -9.25 1.17 30.74
CA ARG A 206 -10.27 1.97 31.46
C ARG A 206 -9.72 3.24 32.12
N SER A 207 -8.41 3.42 32.13
CA SER A 207 -7.75 4.56 32.78
C SER A 207 -7.48 5.75 31.85
N ILE A 208 -7.87 5.64 30.57
CA ILE A 208 -7.78 6.65 29.52
C ILE A 208 -9.19 7.13 29.21
#